data_AF-A0A0Q4IW41-F1
#
_entry.id   AF-A0A0Q4IW41-F1
#
_cell.length_a   1.000
_cell.length_b   1.000
_cell.length_c   1.000
_cell.angle_alpha   90.00
_cell.angle_beta   90.00
_cell.angle_gamma   90.00
#
_symmetry.space_group_name_H-M   'P 1'
#
loop_
_entity.id
_entity.type
_entity.pdbx_description
1 polymer ?
#
loop_
_entity_poly.entity_id
_entity_poly.type
_entity_poly.pdbx_seq_one_letter_code
_entity_poly.pdbx_strand_id
1 'polypeptide(L)'
;MLPEVLRDHNLTWIRPARATVGDDNPDAIYAAVGKALSSWEYVEIALTWLFHAVAEADGWGTTPAFGLIFNSERKRDLLKSVASEYFGDKNTPELAKDVYELLTNYKVAADRRNDIAHAVAVIVVKEGEHGVNEGWYLTPPEHALKKLIPDLREPKFGSSYAWTGQQVSELAANFLLLARTIDSVATELDPEQKSRRLTVSVLPGFSKATPGAPSLGRIVRTSSK
;
A
#
# COMPACT_ATOMS: atom_id res chain seq x y z
N MET A 1 10.98 -20.67 -0.97
CA MET A 1 12.13 -19.75 -1.13
C MET A 1 11.69 -18.64 -2.08
N LEU A 2 11.28 -17.49 -1.54
CA LEU A 2 10.84 -16.34 -2.33
C LEU A 2 11.90 -15.96 -3.37
N PRO A 3 11.51 -15.55 -4.59
CA PRO A 3 12.45 -14.95 -5.54
C PRO A 3 13.23 -13.85 -4.82
N GLU A 4 14.56 -13.86 -4.93
CA GLU A 4 15.45 -12.86 -4.31
C GLU A 4 15.00 -11.42 -4.62
N VAL A 5 14.40 -11.24 -5.80
CA VAL A 5 13.74 -10.00 -6.24
C VAL A 5 12.71 -9.46 -5.24
N LEU A 6 11.93 -10.32 -4.56
CA LEU A 6 10.89 -9.89 -3.59
C LEU A 6 11.44 -9.59 -2.19
N ARG A 7 12.66 -10.03 -1.87
CA ARG A 7 13.33 -9.79 -0.59
C ARG A 7 14.04 -8.43 -0.54
N ASP A 8 14.45 -7.92 -1.70
CA ASP A 8 15.19 -6.67 -1.85
C ASP A 8 14.32 -5.40 -1.94
N HIS A 9 13.02 -5.53 -1.69
CA HIS A 9 12.15 -4.37 -1.66
C HIS A 9 12.26 -3.68 -0.30
N ASN A 10 13.26 -2.80 -0.19
CA ASN A 10 13.25 -1.67 0.73
C ASN A 10 12.00 -0.81 0.42
N LEU A 11 10.82 -1.31 0.79
CA LEU A 11 9.56 -0.59 0.74
C LEU A 11 9.70 0.57 1.71
N THR A 12 10.13 1.70 1.16
CA THR A 12 10.25 2.92 1.94
C THR A 12 8.86 3.52 2.08
N TRP A 13 8.31 3.37 3.29
CA TRP A 13 7.11 4.10 3.71
C TRP A 13 7.47 5.45 4.33
N ILE A 14 8.67 5.96 4.03
CA ILE A 14 9.08 7.31 4.40
C ILE A 14 8.22 8.29 3.61
N ARG A 15 7.71 9.32 4.27
CA ARG A 15 7.00 10.39 3.56
C ARG A 15 8.00 11.06 2.61
N PRO A 16 7.66 11.23 1.32
CA PRO A 16 8.55 11.93 0.42
C PRO A 16 8.73 13.37 0.89
N ALA A 17 9.93 13.91 0.68
CA ALA A 17 10.18 15.33 0.88
C ALA A 17 9.24 16.15 -0.01
N ARG A 18 8.85 17.33 0.46
CA ARG A 18 7.99 18.22 -0.31
C ARG A 18 8.66 18.57 -1.65
N ALA A 19 7.91 18.48 -2.74
CA ALA A 19 8.36 19.00 -4.03
C ALA A 19 8.37 20.54 -4.01
N THR A 20 9.35 21.15 -4.68
CA THR A 20 9.44 22.63 -4.77
C THR A 20 8.28 23.22 -5.57
N VAL A 21 7.73 22.46 -6.52
CA VAL A 21 6.60 22.84 -7.37
C VAL A 21 5.55 21.73 -7.30
N GLY A 22 4.31 22.13 -7.10
CA GLY A 22 3.13 21.27 -7.04
C GLY A 22 2.60 20.97 -8.43
N ASP A 23 1.48 20.27 -8.51
CA ASP A 23 0.83 19.98 -9.78
C ASP A 23 0.15 21.23 -10.36
N ASP A 24 0.12 21.36 -11.68
CA ASP A 24 -0.56 22.49 -12.35
C ASP A 24 -2.09 22.46 -12.15
N ASN A 25 -2.66 21.28 -11.90
CA ASN A 25 -4.10 21.03 -11.81
C ASN A 25 -4.41 19.95 -10.74
N PRO A 26 -5.45 20.13 -9.89
CA PRO A 26 -5.80 19.16 -8.86
C PRO A 26 -6.29 17.81 -9.41
N ASP A 27 -6.74 17.70 -10.66
CA ASP A 27 -7.21 16.43 -11.21
C ASP A 27 -6.11 15.35 -11.23
N ALA A 28 -4.85 15.74 -11.41
CA ALA A 28 -3.72 14.82 -11.34
C ALA A 28 -3.60 14.19 -9.94
N ILE A 29 -3.82 14.99 -8.90
CA ILE A 29 -3.84 14.54 -7.50
C ILE A 29 -5.04 13.61 -7.26
N TYR A 30 -6.24 13.99 -7.70
CA TYR A 30 -7.43 13.16 -7.51
C TYR A 30 -7.32 11.81 -8.20
N ALA A 31 -6.82 11.79 -9.44
CA ALA A 31 -6.57 10.55 -10.17
C ALA A 31 -5.52 9.68 -9.45
N ALA A 32 -4.45 10.27 -8.95
CA ALA A 32 -3.42 9.57 -8.20
C ALA A 32 -3.95 8.99 -6.87
N VAL A 33 -4.76 9.74 -6.12
CA VAL A 33 -5.40 9.28 -4.88
C VAL A 33 -6.34 8.10 -5.17
N GLY A 34 -7.19 8.20 -6.19
CA GLY A 34 -8.08 7.10 -6.59
C GLY A 34 -7.31 5.82 -6.96
N LYS A 35 -6.20 5.97 -7.69
CA LYS A 35 -5.29 4.87 -8.02
C LYS A 35 -4.64 4.27 -6.77
N ALA A 36 -4.16 5.10 -5.86
CA ALA A 36 -3.51 4.66 -4.62
C ALA A 36 -4.49 3.93 -3.69
N LEU A 37 -5.70 4.45 -3.49
CA LEU A 37 -6.73 3.80 -2.69
C LEU A 37 -7.21 2.49 -3.33
N SER A 38 -7.35 2.45 -4.65
CA SER A 38 -7.65 1.19 -5.35
C SER A 38 -6.51 0.17 -5.23
N SER A 39 -5.25 0.64 -5.25
CA SER A 39 -4.07 -0.20 -5.02
C SER A 39 -4.01 -0.75 -3.59
N TRP A 40 -4.47 0.04 -2.60
CA TRP A 40 -4.61 -0.40 -1.22
C TRP A 40 -5.63 -1.54 -1.07
N GLU A 41 -6.73 -1.54 -1.81
CA GLU A 41 -7.69 -2.65 -1.76
C GLU A 41 -7.05 -3.99 -2.21
N TYR A 42 -6.08 -3.97 -3.12
CA TYR A 42 -5.30 -5.17 -3.43
C TYR A 42 -4.46 -5.67 -2.25
N VAL A 43 -3.95 -4.76 -1.40
CA VAL A 43 -3.26 -5.12 -0.15
C VAL A 43 -4.23 -5.81 0.80
N GLU A 44 -5.44 -5.27 0.99
CA GLU A 44 -6.48 -5.85 1.85
C GLU A 44 -6.93 -7.24 1.36
N ILE A 45 -7.08 -7.41 0.05
CA ILE A 45 -7.38 -8.70 -0.57
C ILE A 45 -6.25 -9.70 -0.31
N ALA A 46 -4.99 -9.30 -0.55
CA ALA A 46 -3.82 -10.14 -0.29
C ALA A 46 -3.71 -10.54 1.19
N LEU A 47 -3.99 -9.60 2.10
CA LEU A 47 -3.98 -9.85 3.54
C LEU A 47 -5.06 -10.87 3.94
N THR A 48 -6.20 -10.86 3.27
CA THR A 48 -7.26 -11.84 3.49
C THR A 48 -6.81 -13.25 3.06
N TRP A 49 -6.05 -13.36 1.96
CA TRP A 49 -5.47 -14.63 1.54
C TRP A 49 -4.41 -15.13 2.51
N LEU A 50 -3.57 -14.23 3.03
CA LEU A 50 -2.61 -14.58 4.06
C LEU A 50 -3.31 -15.08 5.32
N PHE A 51 -4.37 -14.39 5.76
CA PHE A 51 -5.19 -14.79 6.91
C PHE A 51 -5.78 -16.20 6.71
N HIS A 52 -6.36 -16.48 5.55
CA HIS A 52 -6.86 -17.82 5.21
C HIS A 52 -5.78 -18.90 5.33
N ALA A 53 -4.58 -18.62 4.81
CA ALA A 53 -3.49 -19.58 4.80
C ALA A 53 -3.00 -19.90 6.22
N VAL A 54 -2.86 -18.88 7.09
CA VAL A 54 -2.44 -19.10 8.48
C VAL A 54 -3.56 -19.62 9.38
N ALA A 55 -4.83 -19.36 9.04
CA ALA A 55 -5.98 -19.88 9.78
C ALA A 55 -6.35 -21.33 9.39
N GLU A 56 -5.69 -21.89 8.37
CA GLU A 56 -6.01 -23.20 7.79
C GLU A 56 -7.52 -23.34 7.50
N ALA A 57 -8.12 -22.24 7.03
CA ALA A 57 -9.56 -22.15 6.89
C ALA A 57 -10.07 -22.91 5.66
N ASP A 58 -10.99 -23.85 5.88
CA ASP A 58 -11.70 -24.52 4.81
C ASP A 58 -12.82 -23.65 4.23
N GLY A 59 -12.63 -23.19 3.00
CA GLY A 59 -13.63 -22.46 2.23
C GLY A 59 -13.67 -20.95 2.49
N TRP A 60 -14.72 -20.30 1.96
CA TRP A 60 -14.79 -18.84 1.84
C TRP A 60 -15.40 -18.13 3.06
N GLY A 61 -15.90 -18.87 4.05
CA GLY A 61 -16.65 -18.31 5.18
C GLY A 61 -15.85 -17.36 6.07
N THR A 62 -14.53 -17.48 6.07
CA THR A 62 -13.61 -16.62 6.84
C THR A 62 -13.29 -15.30 6.14
N THR A 63 -13.51 -15.18 4.81
CA THR A 63 -13.27 -13.94 4.05
C THR A 63 -14.17 -12.79 4.52
N PRO A 64 -15.50 -12.94 4.63
CA PRO A 64 -16.36 -11.87 5.12
C PRO A 64 -16.05 -11.50 6.57
N ALA A 65 -15.76 -12.49 7.42
CA ALA A 65 -15.44 -12.26 8.83
C ALA A 65 -14.18 -11.38 9.00
N PHE A 66 -13.11 -11.66 8.24
CA PHE A 66 -11.91 -10.83 8.23
C PHE A 66 -12.17 -9.45 7.61
N GLY A 67 -12.98 -9.39 6.55
CA GLY A 67 -13.37 -8.16 5.87
C GLY A 67 -14.14 -7.17 6.75
N LEU A 68 -14.91 -7.65 7.74
CA LEU A 68 -15.66 -6.82 8.70
C LEU A 68 -14.75 -6.06 9.68
N ILE A 69 -13.46 -6.38 9.75
CA ILE A 69 -12.51 -5.68 10.62
C ILE A 69 -12.01 -4.41 9.89
N PHE A 70 -12.67 -3.28 10.13
CA PHE A 70 -12.33 -2.02 9.44
C PHE A 70 -11.02 -1.39 9.90
N ASN A 71 -10.55 -1.72 11.09
CA ASN A 71 -9.34 -1.13 11.65
C ASN A 71 -8.11 -1.96 11.26
N SER A 72 -7.16 -1.35 10.53
CA SER A 72 -5.95 -2.02 10.07
C SER A 72 -5.08 -2.57 11.20
N GLU A 73 -5.01 -1.89 12.35
CA GLU A 73 -4.28 -2.39 13.52
C GLU A 73 -4.92 -3.66 14.08
N ARG A 74 -6.26 -3.69 14.20
CA ARG A 74 -6.98 -4.90 14.63
C ARG A 74 -6.79 -6.07 13.66
N LYS A 75 -6.79 -5.80 12.34
CA LYS A 75 -6.47 -6.82 11.32
C LYS A 75 -5.08 -7.38 11.50
N ARG A 76 -4.07 -6.51 11.68
CA ARG A 76 -2.69 -6.90 11.94
C ARG A 76 -2.59 -7.77 13.20
N ASP A 77 -3.21 -7.34 14.29
CA ASP A 77 -3.10 -8.03 15.57
C ASP A 77 -3.78 -9.40 15.54
N LEU A 78 -4.95 -9.52 14.91
CA LEU A 78 -5.59 -10.80 14.65
C LEU A 78 -4.68 -11.72 13.83
N LEU A 79 -4.15 -11.23 12.70
CA LEU A 79 -3.30 -12.03 11.83
C LEU A 79 -2.01 -12.45 12.54
N LYS A 80 -1.42 -11.56 13.35
CA LYS A 80 -0.26 -11.87 14.18
C LYS A 80 -0.55 -12.99 15.19
N SER A 81 -1.73 -12.94 15.83
CA SER A 81 -2.17 -13.96 16.79
C SER A 81 -2.40 -15.31 16.13
N VAL A 82 -3.07 -15.34 14.97
CA VAL A 82 -3.30 -16.60 14.24
C VAL A 82 -1.98 -17.14 13.69
N ALA A 83 -1.10 -16.28 13.19
CA ALA A 83 0.23 -16.67 12.73
C ALA A 83 1.09 -17.26 13.88
N SER A 84 1.01 -16.73 15.10
CA SER A 84 1.77 -17.31 16.22
C SER A 84 1.34 -18.72 16.58
N GLU A 85 0.04 -19.02 16.49
CA GLU A 85 -0.45 -20.40 16.68
C GLU A 85 0.01 -21.29 15.52
N TYR A 86 -0.20 -20.84 14.27
CA TYR A 86 0.20 -21.59 13.07
C TYR A 86 1.69 -21.96 13.05
N PHE A 87 2.58 -21.03 13.42
CA PHE A 87 4.02 -21.25 13.42
C PHE A 87 4.54 -21.87 14.72
N GLY A 88 3.78 -21.83 15.82
CA GLY A 88 4.16 -22.50 17.08
C GLY A 88 4.33 -24.00 16.92
N ASP A 89 3.52 -24.60 16.05
CA ASP A 89 3.52 -26.03 15.77
C ASP A 89 4.42 -26.44 14.58
N LYS A 90 5.04 -25.48 13.88
CA LYS A 90 5.76 -25.72 12.60
C LYS A 90 7.23 -25.34 12.68
N ASN A 91 8.09 -26.17 12.09
CA ASN A 91 9.53 -25.89 11.98
C ASN A 91 9.86 -25.04 10.74
N THR A 92 9.25 -23.86 10.63
CA THR A 92 9.45 -22.91 9.51
C THR A 92 9.74 -21.48 10.00
N PRO A 93 10.84 -21.28 10.76
CA PRO A 93 11.12 -19.98 11.40
C PRO A 93 11.37 -18.84 10.42
N GLU A 94 11.88 -19.13 9.22
CA GLU A 94 12.10 -18.14 8.17
C GLU A 94 10.78 -17.58 7.65
N LEU A 95 9.78 -18.43 7.43
CA LEU A 95 8.48 -18.01 6.93
C LEU A 95 7.69 -17.25 7.99
N ALA A 96 7.83 -17.63 9.26
CA ALA A 96 7.28 -16.87 10.39
C ALA A 96 7.86 -15.45 10.44
N LYS A 97 9.19 -15.33 10.27
CA LYS A 97 9.88 -14.03 10.20
C LYS A 97 9.35 -13.19 9.03
N ASP A 98 9.26 -13.76 7.83
CA ASP A 98 8.75 -13.07 6.63
C ASP A 98 7.31 -12.54 6.87
N VAL A 99 6.43 -13.34 7.48
CA VAL A 99 5.06 -12.91 7.84
C VAL A 99 5.07 -11.74 8.84
N TYR A 100 5.87 -11.80 9.89
CA TYR A 100 5.91 -10.71 10.88
C TYR A 100 6.50 -9.41 10.33
N GLU A 101 7.50 -9.50 9.44
CA GLU A 101 8.05 -8.35 8.72
C GLU A 101 7.02 -7.73 7.78
N LEU A 102 6.22 -8.56 7.08
CA LEU A 102 5.11 -8.08 6.26
C LEU A 102 4.03 -7.39 7.08
N LEU A 103 3.65 -7.94 8.25
CA LEU A 103 2.68 -7.31 9.14
C LEU A 103 3.17 -5.97 9.71
N THR A 104 4.48 -5.84 9.92
CA THR A 104 5.11 -4.57 10.30
C THR A 104 5.01 -3.56 9.15
N ASN A 105 5.36 -3.96 7.93
CA ASN A 105 5.24 -3.12 6.73
C ASN A 105 3.80 -2.68 6.48
N TYR A 106 2.84 -3.60 6.59
CA TYR A 106 1.41 -3.32 6.44
C TYR A 106 0.94 -2.22 7.39
N LYS A 107 1.40 -2.21 8.66
CA LYS A 107 1.04 -1.14 9.60
C LYS A 107 1.50 0.23 9.11
N VAL A 108 2.74 0.33 8.66
CA VAL A 108 3.30 1.62 8.20
C VAL A 108 2.63 2.05 6.89
N ALA A 109 2.35 1.10 5.99
CA ALA A 109 1.61 1.33 4.75
C ALA A 109 0.18 1.84 5.02
N ALA A 110 -0.52 1.26 6.00
CA ALA A 110 -1.85 1.71 6.43
C ALA A 110 -1.83 3.16 6.91
N ASP A 111 -0.77 3.57 7.61
CA ASP A 111 -0.61 4.97 8.04
C ASP A 111 -0.45 5.91 6.84
N ARG A 112 0.25 5.48 5.78
CA ARG A 112 0.35 6.24 4.51
C ARG A 112 -0.96 6.28 3.73
N ARG A 113 -1.72 5.18 3.73
CA ARG A 113 -3.09 5.18 3.18
C ARG A 113 -3.96 6.19 3.90
N ASN A 114 -3.86 6.27 5.23
CA ASN A 114 -4.63 7.25 6.02
C ASN A 114 -4.16 8.70 5.79
N ASP A 115 -2.89 8.92 5.42
CA ASP A 115 -2.42 10.23 4.99
C ASP A 115 -3.15 10.67 3.70
N ILE A 116 -3.28 9.83 2.68
CA ILE A 116 -4.01 10.21 1.45
C ILE A 116 -5.53 10.18 1.57
N ALA A 117 -6.11 9.23 2.33
CA ALA A 117 -7.56 9.05 2.39
C ALA A 117 -8.28 10.20 3.10
N HIS A 118 -7.57 10.93 3.96
CA HIS A 118 -8.10 12.04 4.73
C HIS A 118 -7.55 13.40 4.28
N ALA A 119 -6.72 13.44 3.24
CA ALA A 119 -6.12 14.67 2.76
C ALA A 119 -7.07 15.49 1.86
N VAL A 120 -6.69 16.74 1.64
CA VAL A 120 -7.38 17.70 0.76
C VAL A 120 -6.38 18.26 -0.26
N ALA A 121 -6.82 18.45 -1.50
CA ALA A 121 -6.02 19.13 -2.51
C ALA A 121 -6.17 20.65 -2.32
N VAL A 122 -5.05 21.35 -2.15
CA VAL A 122 -5.00 22.79 -1.93
C VAL A 122 -4.01 23.45 -2.89
N ILE A 123 -4.33 24.67 -3.29
CA ILE A 123 -3.43 25.54 -4.03
C ILE A 123 -2.50 26.27 -3.06
N VAL A 124 -1.20 26.26 -3.35
CA VAL A 124 -0.20 26.96 -2.56
C VAL A 124 0.23 28.23 -3.28
N VAL A 125 0.15 29.36 -2.58
CA VAL A 125 0.60 30.67 -3.08
C VAL A 125 1.72 31.17 -2.17
N LYS A 126 2.84 31.60 -2.76
CA LYS A 126 3.98 32.12 -2.01
C LYS A 126 3.69 33.53 -1.48
N GLU A 127 3.79 33.72 -0.16
CA GLU A 127 3.68 35.06 0.43
C GLU A 127 4.83 35.98 -0.01
N GLY A 128 4.51 37.21 -0.41
CA GLY A 128 5.47 38.29 -0.70
C GLY A 128 5.89 38.46 -2.16
N GLU A 129 5.65 37.48 -3.03
CA GLU A 129 5.87 37.59 -4.48
C GLU A 129 4.51 37.54 -5.17
N HIS A 130 3.95 38.69 -5.54
CA HIS A 130 2.68 38.91 -6.28
C HIS A 130 1.96 37.65 -6.84
N GLY A 131 1.40 36.81 -5.97
CA GLY A 131 0.60 35.66 -6.36
C GLY A 131 1.32 34.56 -7.16
N VAL A 132 2.63 34.33 -6.96
CA VAL A 132 3.29 33.18 -7.60
C VAL A 132 2.69 31.89 -7.02
N ASN A 133 1.88 31.22 -7.85
CA ASN A 133 1.29 29.92 -7.57
C ASN A 133 2.39 28.86 -7.59
N GLU A 134 2.66 28.22 -6.45
CA GLU A 134 3.61 27.11 -6.36
C GLU A 134 2.98 25.77 -6.79
N GLY A 135 1.71 25.76 -7.21
CA GLY A 135 0.97 24.61 -7.68
C GLY A 135 0.02 24.03 -6.63
N TRP A 136 -0.59 22.91 -7.00
CA TRP A 136 -1.49 22.13 -6.18
C TRP A 136 -0.75 21.04 -5.42
N TYR A 137 -1.17 20.82 -4.17
CA TYR A 137 -0.61 19.79 -3.30
C TYR A 137 -1.72 19.09 -2.54
N LEU A 138 -1.48 17.83 -2.17
CA LEU A 138 -2.30 17.04 -1.26
C LEU A 138 -1.76 17.22 0.17
N THR A 139 -2.56 17.82 1.05
CA THR A 139 -2.17 18.16 2.42
C THR A 139 -3.17 17.61 3.45
N PRO A 140 -2.78 17.46 4.73
CA PRO A 140 -3.75 17.24 5.80
C PRO A 140 -4.80 18.35 5.84
N PRO A 141 -6.05 18.03 6.21
CA PRO A 141 -7.09 19.03 6.37
C PRO A 141 -6.87 19.85 7.65
N GLU A 142 -7.41 21.07 7.69
CA GLU A 142 -7.21 22.02 8.79
C GLU A 142 -7.63 21.50 10.17
N HIS A 143 -8.62 20.60 10.23
CA HIS A 143 -9.08 20.02 11.49
C HIS A 143 -8.15 18.89 12.01
N ALA A 144 -7.19 18.43 11.21
CA ALA A 144 -6.21 17.41 11.61
C ALA A 144 -5.03 18.04 12.37
N LEU A 145 -5.29 18.76 13.46
CA LEU A 145 -4.31 19.57 14.21
C LEU A 145 -2.99 18.85 14.55
N LYS A 146 -3.04 17.53 14.83
CA LYS A 146 -1.83 16.71 15.09
C LYS A 146 -0.90 16.59 13.88
N LYS A 147 -1.44 16.75 12.68
CA LYS A 147 -0.71 16.76 11.40
C LYS A 147 -0.33 18.17 10.96
N LEU A 148 -0.77 19.20 11.69
CA LEU A 148 -0.46 20.61 11.43
C LEU A 148 0.64 21.16 12.33
N ILE A 149 1.41 20.28 12.98
CA ILE A 149 2.57 20.71 13.76
C ILE A 149 3.52 21.38 12.76
N PRO A 150 3.88 22.66 12.95
CA PRO A 150 4.90 23.29 12.13
C PRO A 150 6.15 22.43 12.27
N ASP A 151 6.53 21.75 11.19
CA ASP A 151 7.87 21.20 11.16
C ASP A 151 8.81 22.40 11.37
N LEU A 152 9.60 22.40 12.44
CA LEU A 152 10.55 23.46 12.74
C LEU A 152 11.57 23.64 11.59
N ARG A 153 11.63 22.68 10.66
CA ARG A 153 12.44 22.72 9.43
C ARG A 153 11.73 23.41 8.26
N GLU A 154 10.40 23.47 8.22
CA GLU A 154 9.62 24.17 7.18
C GLU A 154 8.45 24.95 7.79
N PRO A 155 8.74 26.05 8.51
CA PRO A 155 7.76 26.82 9.27
C PRO A 155 6.67 27.50 8.42
N LYS A 156 6.79 27.49 7.08
CA LYS A 156 5.90 28.23 6.18
C LYS A 156 4.56 27.53 5.90
N PHE A 157 4.44 26.23 6.14
CA PHE A 157 3.27 25.46 5.70
C PHE A 157 2.42 24.87 6.81
N GLY A 158 2.93 24.83 8.05
CA GLY A 158 2.18 24.30 9.19
C GLY A 158 1.61 22.90 8.96
N SER A 159 2.24 22.07 8.11
CA SER A 159 1.73 20.75 7.73
C SER A 159 2.84 19.70 7.73
N SER A 160 2.51 18.49 8.19
CA SER A 160 3.41 17.34 8.24
C SER A 160 3.63 16.64 6.88
N TYR A 161 2.93 17.06 5.82
CA TYR A 161 3.20 16.68 4.42
C TYR A 161 2.51 17.61 3.41
N ALA A 162 3.06 17.66 2.20
CA ALA A 162 2.45 18.26 1.01
C ALA A 162 2.90 17.45 -0.21
N TRP A 163 1.99 16.64 -0.77
CA TRP A 163 2.31 15.67 -1.83
C TRP A 163 1.80 16.07 -3.20
N THR A 164 2.59 15.81 -4.23
CA THR A 164 2.14 15.91 -5.62
C THR A 164 1.43 14.63 -6.08
N GLY A 165 0.71 14.69 -7.20
CA GLY A 165 0.09 13.54 -7.84
C GLY A 165 1.12 12.47 -8.24
N GLN A 166 2.34 12.88 -8.60
CA GLN A 166 3.44 11.95 -8.85
C GLN A 166 3.83 11.17 -7.58
N GLN A 167 4.02 11.87 -6.46
CA GLN A 167 4.40 11.24 -5.18
C GLN A 167 3.31 10.27 -4.67
N VAL A 168 2.03 10.63 -4.84
CA VAL A 168 0.90 9.73 -4.53
C VAL A 168 0.88 8.53 -5.48
N SER A 169 1.26 8.70 -6.74
CA SER A 169 1.35 7.60 -7.72
C SER A 169 2.47 6.61 -7.40
N GLU A 170 3.60 7.09 -6.88
CA GLU A 170 4.70 6.25 -6.38
C GLU A 170 4.24 5.44 -5.16
N LEU A 171 3.49 6.07 -4.24
CA LEU A 171 2.88 5.36 -3.12
C LEU A 171 1.91 4.25 -3.59
N ALA A 172 1.12 4.50 -4.64
CA ALA A 172 0.26 3.48 -5.24
C ALA A 172 1.07 2.26 -5.75
N ALA A 173 2.22 2.51 -6.39
CA ALA A 173 3.11 1.44 -6.84
C ALA A 173 3.66 0.62 -5.65
N ASN A 174 4.00 1.28 -4.55
CA ASN A 174 4.44 0.61 -3.32
C ASN A 174 3.34 -0.25 -2.71
N PHE A 175 2.08 0.19 -2.73
CA PHE A 175 0.95 -0.66 -2.30
C PHE A 175 0.79 -1.90 -3.18
N LEU A 176 0.90 -1.77 -4.50
CA LEU A 176 0.83 -2.94 -5.39
C LEU A 176 2.00 -3.91 -5.15
N LEU A 177 3.19 -3.38 -4.85
CA LEU A 177 4.34 -4.20 -4.53
C LEU A 177 4.12 -4.97 -3.22
N LEU A 178 3.66 -4.28 -2.16
CA LEU A 178 3.29 -4.91 -0.90
C LEU A 178 2.22 -6.00 -1.09
N ALA A 179 1.17 -5.71 -1.86
CA ALA A 179 0.11 -6.68 -2.15
C ALA A 179 0.67 -7.96 -2.81
N ARG A 180 1.56 -7.82 -3.80
CA ARG A 180 2.22 -8.96 -4.45
C ARG A 180 3.10 -9.76 -3.50
N THR A 181 3.85 -9.07 -2.62
CA THR A 181 4.69 -9.77 -1.63
C THR A 181 3.84 -10.56 -0.64
N ILE A 182 2.75 -9.97 -0.12
CA ILE A 182 1.80 -10.66 0.75
C ILE A 182 1.17 -11.86 0.04
N ASP A 183 0.70 -11.67 -1.20
CA ASP A 183 0.07 -12.72 -2.00
C ASP A 183 1.03 -13.90 -2.27
N SER A 184 2.30 -13.59 -2.55
CA SER A 184 3.36 -14.59 -2.73
C SER A 184 3.60 -15.41 -1.47
N VAL A 185 3.69 -14.77 -0.30
CA VAL A 185 3.85 -15.47 0.99
C VAL A 185 2.62 -16.31 1.32
N ALA A 186 1.42 -15.79 1.08
CA ALA A 186 0.17 -16.55 1.24
C ALA A 186 0.16 -17.82 0.36
N THR A 187 0.63 -17.72 -0.89
CA THR A 187 0.75 -18.88 -1.79
C THR A 187 1.84 -19.87 -1.37
N GLU A 188 2.91 -19.43 -0.72
CA GLU A 188 3.93 -20.33 -0.16
C GLU A 188 3.39 -21.10 1.05
N LEU A 189 2.54 -20.47 1.86
CA LEU A 189 1.87 -21.09 3.01
C LEU A 189 0.75 -22.06 2.61
N ASP A 190 -0.01 -21.74 1.57
CA ASP A 190 -1.08 -22.58 1.02
C ASP A 190 -1.03 -22.56 -0.52
N PRO A 191 -0.27 -23.49 -1.13
CA PRO A 191 -0.19 -23.59 -2.59
C PRO A 191 -1.52 -23.96 -3.26
N GLU A 192 -2.39 -24.71 -2.57
CA GLU A 192 -3.68 -25.14 -3.10
C GLU A 192 -4.64 -23.96 -3.24
N GLN A 193 -4.50 -22.94 -2.38
CA GLN A 193 -5.26 -21.71 -2.45
C GLN A 193 -5.22 -21.08 -3.84
N LYS A 194 -4.10 -21.18 -4.56
CA LYS A 194 -3.93 -20.62 -5.91
C LYS A 194 -4.97 -21.16 -6.90
N SER A 195 -5.39 -22.41 -6.75
CA SER A 195 -6.45 -23.02 -7.58
C SER A 195 -7.85 -22.52 -7.20
N ARG A 196 -8.03 -22.05 -5.96
CA ARG A 196 -9.29 -21.57 -5.41
C ARG A 196 -9.51 -20.07 -5.69
N ARG A 197 -8.44 -19.30 -5.94
CA ARG A 197 -8.53 -17.85 -6.21
C ARG A 197 -9.24 -17.56 -7.55
N LEU A 198 -10.29 -16.73 -7.50
CA LEU A 198 -10.80 -16.07 -8.71
C LEU A 198 -9.68 -15.22 -9.30
N THR A 199 -9.26 -15.53 -10.52
CA THR A 199 -8.17 -14.80 -11.17
C THR A 199 -8.65 -13.40 -11.58
N VAL A 200 -8.53 -12.42 -10.68
CA VAL A 200 -8.69 -11.01 -11.01
C VAL A 200 -7.42 -10.57 -11.74
N SER A 201 -7.45 -10.64 -13.06
CA SER A 201 -6.37 -10.11 -13.90
C SER A 201 -6.32 -8.59 -13.75
N VAL A 202 -5.26 -8.08 -13.11
CA VAL A 202 -4.91 -6.67 -13.13
C VAL A 202 -4.73 -6.26 -14.60
N LEU A 203 -5.50 -5.27 -15.06
CA LEU A 203 -5.46 -4.84 -16.46
C LEU A 203 -4.03 -4.44 -16.85
N PRO A 204 -3.55 -4.82 -18.05
CA PRO A 204 -2.23 -4.45 -18.54
C PRO A 204 -2.20 -2.96 -18.89
N GLY A 205 -1.99 -2.12 -17.87
CA GLY A 205 -1.83 -0.67 -17.98
C GLY A 205 -1.02 -0.04 -16.83
N PHE A 206 -0.75 -0.82 -15.77
CA PHE A 206 -0.13 -0.32 -14.53
C PHE A 206 1.41 -0.32 -14.52
N SER A 207 2.08 -0.73 -15.61
CA SER A 207 3.54 -0.96 -15.62
C SER A 207 4.37 0.09 -16.38
N LYS A 208 3.79 1.13 -16.97
CA LYS A 208 4.56 2.13 -17.74
C LYS A 208 4.51 3.51 -17.10
N ALA A 209 5.36 3.73 -16.09
CA ALA A 209 5.82 5.06 -15.70
C ALA A 209 7.15 4.95 -14.96
N THR A 210 8.15 4.36 -15.60
CA THR A 210 9.56 4.60 -15.27
C THR A 210 10.42 4.25 -16.48
N PRO A 211 11.11 5.21 -17.11
CA PRO A 211 12.13 4.90 -18.10
C PRO A 211 13.23 4.09 -17.39
N GLY A 212 13.38 2.80 -17.73
CA GLY A 212 14.46 1.94 -17.22
C GLY A 212 14.04 0.69 -16.44
N ALA A 213 12.74 0.44 -16.19
CA ALA A 213 12.33 -0.80 -15.53
C ALA A 213 12.33 -2.01 -16.51
N PRO A 214 12.90 -3.18 -16.13
CA PRO A 214 12.94 -4.35 -16.99
C PRO A 214 11.54 -4.89 -17.30
N SER A 215 11.29 -5.25 -18.56
CA SER A 215 9.99 -5.74 -19.02
C SER A 215 9.68 -7.12 -18.43
N LEU A 216 8.57 -7.25 -17.71
CA LEU A 216 8.07 -8.55 -17.26
C LEU A 216 7.33 -9.26 -18.40
N GLY A 217 7.72 -10.52 -18.64
CA GLY A 217 7.26 -11.37 -19.72
C GLY A 217 5.75 -11.65 -19.71
N ARG A 218 5.22 -11.85 -20.92
CA ARG A 218 3.82 -12.11 -21.24
C ARG A 218 3.41 -13.50 -20.75
N ILE A 219 2.42 -13.60 -19.85
CA ILE A 219 1.80 -14.88 -19.49
C ILE A 219 0.55 -15.09 -20.34
N VAL A 220 0.55 -16.16 -21.14
CA VAL A 220 -0.57 -16.64 -21.94
C VAL A 220 -1.42 -17.58 -21.07
N ARG A 221 -2.75 -17.40 -21.08
CA ARG A 221 -3.69 -18.33 -20.43
C ARG A 221 -3.87 -19.58 -21.30
N THR A 222 -3.76 -20.77 -20.72
CA THR A 222 -4.33 -21.99 -21.27
C THR A 222 -5.57 -22.37 -20.46
N SER A 223 -6.71 -22.46 -21.12
CA SER A 223 -7.93 -23.06 -20.59
C SER A 223 -7.82 -24.58 -20.64
N SER A 224 -8.05 -25.27 -19.53
CA SER A 224 -8.35 -26.70 -19.55
C SER A 224 -9.85 -26.91 -19.40
N LYS A 225 -10.41 -27.71 -20.33
CA LYS A 225 -11.71 -28.37 -20.23
C LYS A 225 -11.62 -29.54 -19.24
#